data_AF-A0AA34TKC2-F1
#
_entry.id   AF-A0AA34TKC2-F1
#
_cell.length_a   1.000
_cell.length_b   1.000
_cell.length_c   1.000
_cell.angle_alpha   90.00
_cell.angle_beta   90.00
_cell.angle_gamma   90.00
#
_symmetry.space_group_name_H-M   'P 1'
#
loop_
_entity.id
_entity.type
_entity.pdbx_description
1 polymer ?
#
loop_
_entity_poly.entity_id
_entity_poly.type
_entity_poly.pdbx_seq_one_letter_code
_entity_poly.pdbx_strand_id
1 'polypeptide(L)'
;MGQFRIESSAPESVTKQAAEAKTGNDYKTWRISYRAVGRGTDRRTLISTLLAPNRVGANSLHIQKNADLISLSERVYLVGILNSYTIDFILRQIVTMNISMTFIKQLPIPSVDEFPYSDEITKLSKSLLKKNGKPYDELDKLLQGEGVENPTEFDDLPVETLTAELNARVALGFKLTREEVINLMKTFESANHKETVQEEAQRIIDVYDRLSGE
;
A
#
# COMPACT_ATOMS: atom_id res chain seq x y z
N MET A 1 23.90 -32.27 -24.61
CA MET A 1 22.64 -31.69 -24.06
C MET A 1 22.68 -31.87 -22.55
N GLY A 2 22.58 -30.77 -21.79
CA GLY A 2 22.56 -30.80 -20.32
C GLY A 2 23.31 -29.65 -19.64
N GLN A 3 23.28 -28.43 -20.20
CA GLN A 3 24.04 -27.28 -19.68
C GLN A 3 23.45 -26.69 -18.38
N PHE A 4 22.21 -27.04 -18.05
CA PHE A 4 21.54 -26.60 -16.84
C PHE A 4 21.00 -27.81 -16.06
N ARG A 5 21.30 -27.83 -14.77
CA ARG A 5 20.74 -28.77 -13.79
C ARG A 5 19.75 -28.00 -12.92
N ILE A 6 18.50 -28.43 -12.91
CA ILE A 6 17.49 -27.91 -11.98
C ILE A 6 17.73 -28.62 -10.66
N GLU A 7 18.24 -27.89 -9.67
CA GLU A 7 18.33 -28.37 -8.30
C GLU A 7 16.98 -28.11 -7.59
N SER A 8 16.56 -29.03 -6.74
CA SER A 8 15.30 -28.92 -5.99
C SER A 8 15.36 -27.89 -4.85
N SER A 9 16.55 -27.38 -4.55
CA SER A 9 16.76 -26.32 -3.56
C SER A 9 17.74 -25.28 -4.09
N ALA A 10 17.51 -24.02 -3.71
CA ALA A 10 18.46 -22.95 -4.01
C ALA A 10 19.73 -23.17 -3.17
N PRO A 11 20.91 -23.30 -3.80
CA PRO A 11 22.16 -23.53 -3.08
C PRO A 11 22.55 -22.34 -2.19
N GLU A 12 22.06 -21.14 -2.54
CA GLU A 12 22.22 -19.93 -1.74
C GLU A 12 20.84 -19.35 -1.40
N SER A 13 20.58 -19.23 -0.11
CA SER A 13 19.42 -18.52 0.42
C SER A 13 19.84 -17.70 1.63
N VAL A 14 19.11 -16.62 1.90
CA VAL A 14 19.31 -15.86 3.13
C VAL A 14 18.93 -16.77 4.29
N THR A 15 19.91 -17.17 5.10
CA THR A 15 19.65 -17.96 6.30
C THR A 15 18.89 -17.12 7.32
N LYS A 16 18.06 -17.76 8.15
CA LYS A 16 17.36 -17.08 9.26
C LYS A 16 18.34 -16.30 10.14
N GLN A 17 19.48 -16.91 10.47
CA GLN A 17 20.53 -16.28 11.27
C GLN A 17 21.10 -15.02 10.60
N ALA A 18 21.35 -15.06 9.29
CA ALA A 18 21.82 -13.88 8.56
C ALA A 18 20.76 -12.76 8.51
N ALA A 19 19.48 -13.13 8.34
CA ALA A 19 18.38 -12.16 8.37
C ALA A 19 18.25 -11.50 9.75
N GLU A 20 18.25 -12.28 10.83
CA GLU A 20 18.20 -11.80 12.22
C GLU A 20 19.42 -10.95 12.55
N ALA A 21 20.62 -11.34 12.15
CA ALA A 21 21.83 -10.55 12.37
C ALA A 21 21.78 -9.18 11.67
N LYS A 22 21.16 -9.10 10.48
CA LYS A 22 21.11 -7.86 9.68
C LYS A 22 19.95 -6.93 10.05
N THR A 23 18.83 -7.50 10.50
CA THR A 23 17.59 -6.73 10.74
C THR A 23 17.15 -6.73 12.20
N GLY A 24 17.75 -7.54 13.06
CA GLY A 24 17.42 -7.58 14.49
C GLY A 24 15.95 -7.92 14.72
N ASN A 25 15.30 -7.15 15.60
CA ASN A 25 13.90 -7.35 15.95
C ASN A 25 12.93 -7.04 14.79
N ASP A 26 13.33 -6.21 13.83
CA ASP A 26 12.54 -5.90 12.63
C ASP A 26 12.16 -7.19 11.88
N TYR A 27 13.04 -8.20 11.87
CA TYR A 27 12.76 -9.48 11.22
C TYR A 27 11.47 -10.14 11.72
N LYS A 28 11.17 -9.96 13.01
CA LYS A 28 10.10 -10.66 13.73
C LYS A 28 8.79 -9.88 13.76
N THR A 29 8.74 -8.71 13.13
CA THR A 29 7.55 -7.85 13.09
C THR A 29 7.08 -7.59 11.67
N TRP A 30 5.85 -7.11 11.55
CA TRP A 30 5.27 -6.66 10.28
C TRP A 30 6.00 -5.42 9.78
N ARG A 31 6.28 -5.30 8.48
CA ARG A 31 7.08 -4.17 7.97
C ARG A 31 6.47 -3.61 6.71
N ILE A 32 6.42 -2.29 6.59
CA ILE A 32 6.07 -1.66 5.33
C ILE A 32 7.13 -2.05 4.30
N SER A 33 6.68 -2.39 3.11
CA SER A 33 7.54 -2.74 2.01
C SER A 33 7.00 -2.17 0.71
N TYR A 34 7.85 -1.64 -0.15
CA TYR A 34 7.45 -1.12 -1.46
C TYR A 34 8.43 -1.54 -2.57
N ARG A 35 7.91 -1.65 -3.79
CA ARG A 35 8.70 -1.99 -4.98
C ARG A 35 9.74 -0.91 -5.26
N ALA A 36 10.99 -1.31 -5.53
CA ALA A 36 12.06 -0.38 -5.90
C ALA A 36 12.07 -0.05 -7.41
N VAL A 37 11.48 -0.91 -8.24
CA VAL A 37 11.40 -0.72 -9.70
C VAL A 37 9.98 -0.31 -10.04
N GLY A 38 9.79 0.91 -10.53
CA GLY A 38 8.48 1.44 -10.95
C GLY A 38 8.66 2.72 -11.76
N ARG A 39 7.80 2.92 -12.77
CA ARG A 39 7.90 4.04 -13.72
C ARG A 39 6.69 4.94 -13.65
N GLY A 40 6.85 6.21 -14.02
CA GLY A 40 5.75 7.17 -14.12
C GLY A 40 4.64 6.77 -15.11
N THR A 41 4.96 5.89 -16.07
CA THR A 41 4.02 5.37 -17.10
C THR A 41 3.42 4.00 -16.76
N ASP A 42 3.78 3.39 -15.63
CA ASP A 42 3.20 2.10 -15.22
C ASP A 42 1.70 2.27 -14.89
N ARG A 43 0.92 1.18 -14.80
CA ARG A 43 -0.48 1.26 -14.29
C ARG A 43 -0.53 1.80 -12.85
N ARG A 44 0.44 1.41 -12.03
CA ARG A 44 0.69 1.92 -10.68
C ARG A 44 2.19 2.15 -10.55
N THR A 45 2.62 3.36 -10.20
CA THR A 45 4.04 3.65 -10.01
C THR A 45 4.48 3.08 -8.68
N LEU A 46 3.74 3.37 -7.62
CA LEU A 46 3.97 2.81 -6.29
C LEU A 46 3.07 1.61 -6.03
N ILE A 47 3.67 0.54 -5.50
CA ILE A 47 2.94 -0.56 -4.90
C ILE A 47 3.62 -0.84 -3.56
N SER A 48 2.84 -0.74 -2.50
CA SER A 48 3.28 -0.98 -1.12
C SER A 48 2.47 -2.11 -0.49
N THR A 49 3.04 -2.78 0.49
CA THR A 49 2.39 -3.84 1.24
C THR A 49 2.94 -3.91 2.66
N LEU A 50 2.22 -4.60 3.53
CA LEU A 50 2.69 -4.94 4.87
C LEU A 50 3.30 -6.34 4.84
N LEU A 51 4.63 -6.42 4.83
CA LEU A 51 5.34 -7.68 4.82
C LEU A 51 5.21 -8.37 6.18
N ALA A 52 4.75 -9.62 6.17
CA ALA A 52 4.61 -10.43 7.38
C ALA A 52 5.94 -10.66 8.13
N PRO A 53 5.90 -10.99 9.43
CA PRO A 53 7.06 -11.44 10.18
C PRO A 53 7.82 -12.59 9.50
N ASN A 54 9.12 -12.65 9.74
CA ASN A 54 10.02 -13.69 9.25
C ASN A 54 10.14 -13.75 7.72
N ARG A 55 9.94 -12.63 7.04
CA ARG A 55 10.12 -12.49 5.59
C ARG A 55 11.35 -11.64 5.29
N VAL A 56 11.97 -11.90 4.14
CA VAL A 56 13.11 -11.13 3.63
C VAL A 56 12.80 -10.61 2.24
N GLY A 57 13.44 -9.50 1.86
CA GLY A 57 13.36 -8.93 0.52
C GLY A 57 14.70 -9.08 -0.21
N ALA A 58 14.61 -9.17 -1.53
CA ALA A 58 15.76 -9.06 -2.42
C ALA A 58 15.93 -7.60 -2.91
N ASN A 59 16.85 -7.38 -3.84
CA ASN A 59 17.30 -6.04 -4.26
C ASN A 59 16.21 -5.11 -4.80
N SER A 60 15.10 -5.63 -5.32
CA SER A 60 14.02 -4.84 -5.91
C SER A 60 12.90 -4.49 -4.94
N LEU A 61 13.11 -4.70 -3.64
CA LEU A 61 12.12 -4.47 -2.60
C LEU A 61 12.73 -3.68 -1.44
N HIS A 62 12.23 -2.47 -1.20
CA HIS A 62 12.60 -1.69 -0.03
C HIS A 62 11.72 -2.12 1.15
N ILE A 63 12.34 -2.44 2.27
CA ILE A 63 11.67 -2.87 3.51
C ILE A 63 12.00 -1.88 4.61
N GLN A 64 10.99 -1.50 5.39
CA GLN A 64 11.10 -0.66 6.57
C GLN A 64 12.14 -1.20 7.56
N LYS A 65 12.91 -0.27 8.13
CA LYS A 65 13.77 -0.50 9.29
C LYS A 65 13.20 0.26 10.49
N ASN A 66 13.52 -0.20 11.69
CA ASN A 66 13.04 0.34 12.97
C ASN A 66 11.51 0.37 12.99
N ALA A 67 10.90 -0.76 12.68
CA ALA A 67 9.44 -0.89 12.56
C ALA A 67 8.72 -0.84 13.92
N ASP A 68 9.46 -0.90 15.01
CA ASP A 68 9.03 -0.71 16.38
C ASP A 68 8.85 0.77 16.78
N LEU A 69 9.31 1.71 15.94
CA LEU A 69 9.11 3.15 16.18
C LEU A 69 7.68 3.63 15.97
N ILE A 70 6.85 2.84 15.28
CA ILE A 70 5.43 3.13 15.02
C ILE A 70 4.59 1.87 15.24
N SER A 71 3.32 2.05 15.58
CA SER A 71 2.39 0.93 15.83
C SER A 71 2.12 0.11 14.57
N LEU A 72 1.48 -1.06 14.71
CA LEU A 72 1.01 -1.83 13.57
C LEU A 72 -0.10 -1.09 12.83
N SER A 73 -1.03 -0.45 13.55
CA SER A 73 -2.12 0.36 12.98
C SER A 73 -1.58 1.50 12.13
N GLU A 74 -0.56 2.23 12.60
CA GLU A 74 0.13 3.27 11.84
C GLU A 74 0.79 2.69 10.58
N ARG A 75 1.41 1.52 10.67
CA ARG A 75 1.99 0.85 9.49
C ARG A 75 0.93 0.47 8.46
N VAL A 76 -0.22 -0.05 8.90
CA VAL A 76 -1.35 -0.41 8.03
C VAL A 76 -1.94 0.84 7.37
N TYR A 77 -2.15 1.92 8.13
CA TYR A 77 -2.56 3.22 7.62
C TYR A 77 -1.61 3.72 6.52
N LEU A 78 -0.30 3.72 6.79
CA LEU A 78 0.71 4.18 5.84
C LEU A 78 0.70 3.35 4.55
N VAL A 79 0.48 2.03 4.63
CA VAL A 79 0.31 1.18 3.45
C VAL A 79 -0.90 1.63 2.61
N GLY A 80 -2.00 2.04 3.26
CA GLY A 80 -3.15 2.65 2.59
C GLY A 80 -2.81 3.93 1.84
N ILE A 81 -2.21 4.89 2.55
CA ILE A 81 -1.78 6.17 1.98
C ILE A 81 -0.84 5.96 0.78
N LEU A 82 0.18 5.11 0.93
CA LEU A 82 1.16 4.80 -0.12
C LEU A 82 0.52 4.11 -1.34
N ASN A 83 -0.60 3.41 -1.19
CA ASN A 83 -1.33 2.79 -2.29
C ASN A 83 -2.49 3.65 -2.82
N SER A 84 -2.63 4.90 -2.38
CA SER A 84 -3.62 5.82 -2.95
C SER A 84 -3.18 6.39 -4.31
N TYR A 85 -4.14 6.72 -5.16
CA TYR A 85 -3.92 7.42 -6.43
C TYR A 85 -3.37 8.82 -6.21
N THR A 86 -3.75 9.49 -5.12
CA THR A 86 -3.22 10.82 -4.76
C THR A 86 -1.70 10.78 -4.58
N ILE A 87 -1.19 9.82 -3.80
CA ILE A 87 0.25 9.67 -3.58
C ILE A 87 0.97 9.13 -4.83
N ASP A 88 0.35 8.18 -5.53
CA ASP A 88 0.90 7.62 -6.78
C ASP A 88 1.05 8.72 -7.85
N PHE A 89 0.06 9.62 -7.97
CA PHE A 89 0.09 10.76 -8.89
C PHE A 89 1.28 11.68 -8.65
N ILE A 90 1.55 12.03 -7.38
CA ILE A 90 2.70 12.85 -7.02
C ILE A 90 4.00 12.13 -7.37
N LEU A 91 4.10 10.84 -7.02
CA LEU A 91 5.30 10.05 -7.28
C LEU A 91 5.60 9.93 -8.78
N ARG A 92 4.56 9.80 -9.62
CA ARG A 92 4.66 9.76 -11.08
C ARG A 92 5.35 10.97 -11.69
N GLN A 93 5.13 12.15 -11.10
CA GLN A 93 5.73 13.38 -11.62
C GLN A 93 7.24 13.46 -11.35
N ILE A 94 7.74 12.70 -10.37
CA ILE A 94 9.13 12.81 -9.90
C ILE A 94 9.98 11.56 -10.14
N VAL A 95 9.38 10.40 -10.46
CA VAL A 95 10.09 9.13 -10.70
C VAL A 95 10.20 8.78 -12.18
N THR A 96 11.40 8.35 -12.59
CA THR A 96 11.63 7.78 -13.93
C THR A 96 11.47 6.25 -13.95
N MET A 97 12.29 5.50 -13.20
CA MET A 97 12.27 4.02 -13.22
C MET A 97 12.60 3.34 -11.89
N ASN A 98 13.16 4.08 -10.92
CA ASN A 98 13.51 3.55 -9.61
C ASN A 98 12.86 4.39 -8.51
N ILE A 99 12.16 3.72 -7.60
CA ILE A 99 11.55 4.32 -6.42
C ILE A 99 12.52 4.13 -5.26
N SER A 100 13.42 5.10 -5.11
CA SER A 100 14.32 5.16 -3.96
C SER A 100 13.65 5.83 -2.75
N MET A 101 14.25 5.64 -1.58
CA MET A 101 13.83 6.30 -0.33
C MET A 101 13.82 7.83 -0.46
N THR A 102 14.66 8.42 -1.31
CA THR A 102 14.71 9.86 -1.54
C THR A 102 13.40 10.39 -2.12
N PHE A 103 12.72 9.63 -2.99
CA PHE A 103 11.42 10.01 -3.53
C PHE A 103 10.32 9.84 -2.48
N ILE A 104 10.33 8.74 -1.73
CA ILE A 104 9.34 8.51 -0.67
C ILE A 104 9.36 9.63 0.38
N LYS A 105 10.55 10.12 0.76
CA LYS A 105 10.71 11.24 1.71
C LYS A 105 10.21 12.59 1.20
N GLN A 106 9.97 12.75 -0.09
CA GLN A 106 9.41 13.97 -0.68
C GLN A 106 7.88 13.94 -0.76
N LEU A 107 7.26 12.78 -0.51
CA LEU A 107 5.81 12.65 -0.56
C LEU A 107 5.18 13.35 0.65
N PRO A 108 4.04 14.03 0.46
CA PRO A 108 3.31 14.63 1.57
C PRO A 108 2.54 13.54 2.32
N ILE A 109 3.24 12.75 3.14
CA ILE A 109 2.62 11.68 3.93
C ILE A 109 2.10 12.27 5.24
N PRO A 110 0.78 12.36 5.44
CA PRO A 110 0.20 12.94 6.65
C PRO A 110 0.29 11.94 7.81
N SER A 111 0.47 12.45 9.02
CA SER A 111 0.44 11.65 10.25
C SER A 111 -0.99 11.13 10.54
N VAL A 112 -1.10 10.05 11.32
CA VAL A 112 -2.41 9.45 11.68
C VAL A 112 -3.28 10.43 12.46
N ASP A 113 -2.67 11.25 13.32
CA ASP A 113 -3.39 12.17 14.21
C ASP A 113 -3.92 13.42 13.49
N GLU A 114 -3.33 13.78 12.35
CA GLU A 114 -3.68 15.01 11.62
C GLU A 114 -4.57 14.76 10.40
N PHE A 115 -4.69 13.50 9.96
CA PHE A 115 -5.42 13.17 8.74
C PHE A 115 -6.85 12.74 9.05
N PRO A 116 -7.87 13.36 8.40
CA PRO A 116 -9.23 12.87 8.52
C PRO A 116 -9.32 11.46 7.93
N TYR A 117 -10.22 10.66 8.49
CA TYR A 117 -10.46 9.29 8.07
C TYR A 117 -9.30 8.29 8.31
N SER A 118 -8.33 8.63 9.17
CA SER A 118 -7.18 7.75 9.44
C SER A 118 -7.60 6.37 9.95
N ASP A 119 -8.63 6.30 10.80
CA ASP A 119 -9.22 5.05 11.28
C ASP A 119 -9.85 4.23 10.15
N GLU A 120 -10.69 4.84 9.32
CA GLU A 120 -11.31 4.16 8.18
C GLU A 120 -10.26 3.70 7.17
N ILE A 121 -9.26 4.54 6.88
CA ILE A 121 -8.14 4.18 6.00
C ILE A 121 -7.38 2.98 6.55
N THR A 122 -7.14 2.92 7.86
CA THR A 122 -6.51 1.76 8.52
C THR A 122 -7.34 0.50 8.30
N LYS A 123 -8.65 0.55 8.58
CA LYS A 123 -9.57 -0.59 8.42
C LYS A 123 -9.66 -1.05 6.97
N LEU A 124 -9.84 -0.13 6.02
CA LEU A 124 -9.89 -0.39 4.58
C LEU A 124 -8.60 -1.03 4.07
N SER A 125 -7.45 -0.50 4.49
CA SER A 125 -6.14 -1.03 4.12
C SER A 125 -5.93 -2.45 4.65
N LYS A 126 -6.35 -2.70 5.90
CA LYS A 126 -6.35 -4.05 6.46
C LYS A 126 -7.28 -4.98 5.68
N SER A 127 -8.51 -4.57 5.37
CA SER A 127 -9.45 -5.39 4.60
C SER A 127 -8.88 -5.74 3.22
N LEU A 128 -8.21 -4.80 2.53
CA LEU A 128 -7.47 -5.05 1.28
C LEU A 128 -6.33 -6.05 1.46
N LEU A 129 -5.52 -5.92 2.51
CA LEU A 129 -4.45 -6.88 2.82
C LEU A 129 -5.03 -8.27 3.05
N LYS A 130 -6.13 -8.38 3.80
CA LYS A 130 -6.84 -9.63 4.13
C LYS A 130 -7.38 -10.36 2.90
N LYS A 131 -7.69 -9.66 1.81
CA LYS A 131 -8.08 -10.33 0.53
C LYS A 131 -6.96 -11.21 -0.05
N ASN A 132 -5.72 -11.05 0.39
CA ASN A 132 -4.60 -11.93 0.00
C ASN A 132 -4.50 -13.22 0.84
N GLY A 133 -5.41 -13.44 1.79
CA GLY A 133 -5.44 -14.62 2.64
C GLY A 133 -4.35 -14.61 3.73
N LYS A 134 -3.89 -15.80 4.13
CA LYS A 134 -2.90 -15.92 5.22
C LYS A 134 -1.55 -15.30 4.83
N PRO A 135 -0.86 -14.62 5.76
CA PRO A 135 -1.15 -14.49 7.20
C PRO A 135 -1.96 -13.24 7.58
N TYR A 136 -2.62 -12.57 6.63
CA TYR A 136 -3.28 -11.29 6.88
C TYR A 136 -4.60 -11.42 7.66
N ASP A 137 -5.12 -12.64 7.84
CA ASP A 137 -6.24 -12.96 8.73
C ASP A 137 -5.94 -12.66 10.20
N GLU A 138 -4.66 -12.64 10.60
CA GLU A 138 -4.25 -12.29 11.96
C GLU A 138 -4.39 -10.79 12.27
N LEU A 139 -4.43 -9.93 11.24
CA LEU A 139 -4.46 -8.47 11.43
C LEU A 139 -5.70 -8.00 12.19
N ASP A 140 -6.83 -8.71 12.09
CA ASP A 140 -8.05 -8.36 12.85
C ASP A 140 -7.77 -8.33 14.35
N LYS A 141 -7.16 -9.40 14.86
CA LYS A 141 -6.84 -9.55 16.29
C LYS A 141 -5.73 -8.61 16.72
N LEU A 142 -4.72 -8.44 15.87
CA LEU A 142 -3.57 -7.58 16.18
C LEU A 142 -4.00 -6.11 16.26
N LEU A 143 -4.81 -5.63 15.32
CA LEU A 143 -5.32 -4.26 15.34
C LEU A 143 -6.32 -4.03 16.48
N GLN A 144 -7.18 -5.01 16.76
CA GLN A 144 -8.04 -4.93 17.95
C GLN A 144 -7.22 -4.84 19.24
N GLY A 145 -6.10 -5.56 19.33
CA GLY A 145 -5.16 -5.49 20.46
C GLY A 145 -4.46 -4.15 20.60
N GLU A 146 -4.31 -3.38 19.51
CA GLU A 146 -3.81 -2.01 19.52
C GLU A 146 -4.91 -0.95 19.73
N GLY A 147 -6.16 -1.38 19.96
CA GLY A 147 -7.28 -0.48 20.27
C GLY A 147 -8.06 0.02 19.04
N VAL A 148 -7.83 -0.53 17.85
CA VAL A 148 -8.65 -0.21 16.67
C VAL A 148 -10.06 -0.79 16.86
N GLU A 149 -11.06 0.08 16.92
CA GLU A 149 -12.47 -0.32 17.08
C GLU A 149 -13.02 -0.94 15.80
N ASN A 150 -13.75 -2.04 15.90
CA ASN A 150 -14.41 -2.72 14.78
C ASN A 150 -13.51 -2.91 13.54
N PRO A 151 -12.34 -3.57 13.67
CA PRO A 151 -11.40 -3.69 12.55
C PRO A 151 -12.01 -4.39 11.34
N THR A 152 -13.06 -5.21 11.52
CA THR A 152 -13.73 -5.98 10.46
C THR A 152 -14.81 -5.21 9.70
N GLU A 153 -15.02 -3.92 9.99
CA GLU A 153 -16.11 -3.09 9.42
C GLU A 153 -16.26 -3.20 7.90
N PHE A 154 -15.16 -3.29 7.15
CA PHE A 154 -15.17 -3.31 5.69
C PHE A 154 -14.84 -4.67 5.06
N ASP A 155 -14.71 -5.74 5.85
CA ASP A 155 -14.17 -7.03 5.35
C ASP A 155 -15.01 -7.71 4.28
N ASP A 156 -16.32 -7.49 4.31
CA ASP A 156 -17.27 -8.09 3.37
C ASP A 156 -17.33 -7.34 2.04
N LEU A 157 -16.76 -6.14 1.96
CA LEU A 157 -16.75 -5.36 0.71
C LEU A 157 -15.83 -5.99 -0.34
N PRO A 158 -16.17 -5.90 -1.64
CA PRO A 158 -15.30 -6.36 -2.71
C PRO A 158 -14.08 -5.43 -2.86
N VAL A 159 -13.02 -5.92 -3.52
CA VAL A 159 -11.73 -5.20 -3.67
C VAL A 159 -11.94 -3.85 -4.34
N GLU A 160 -12.82 -3.77 -5.31
CA GLU A 160 -13.14 -2.58 -6.09
C GLU A 160 -13.77 -1.50 -5.20
N THR A 161 -14.72 -1.88 -4.34
CA THR A 161 -15.35 -0.96 -3.39
C THR A 161 -14.36 -0.53 -2.31
N LEU A 162 -13.58 -1.46 -1.75
CA LEU A 162 -12.53 -1.12 -0.77
C LEU A 162 -11.53 -0.10 -1.35
N THR A 163 -11.11 -0.31 -2.59
CA THR A 163 -10.19 0.59 -3.30
C THR A 163 -10.83 1.96 -3.52
N ALA A 164 -12.11 2.01 -3.89
CA ALA A 164 -12.83 3.27 -4.06
C ALA A 164 -13.01 4.04 -2.74
N GLU A 165 -13.43 3.35 -1.68
CA GLU A 165 -13.57 3.88 -0.31
C GLU A 165 -12.26 4.47 0.22
N LEU A 166 -11.14 3.78 -0.03
CA LEU A 166 -9.81 4.25 0.35
C LEU A 166 -9.44 5.53 -0.41
N ASN A 167 -9.55 5.50 -1.74
CA ASN A 167 -9.09 6.60 -2.57
C ASN A 167 -9.94 7.87 -2.43
N ALA A 168 -11.26 7.72 -2.28
CA ALA A 168 -12.15 8.86 -2.04
C ALA A 168 -11.82 9.57 -0.71
N ARG A 169 -11.62 8.82 0.38
CA ARG A 169 -11.21 9.39 1.69
C ARG A 169 -9.85 10.06 1.64
N VAL A 170 -8.89 9.45 0.94
CA VAL A 170 -7.57 10.07 0.78
C VAL A 170 -7.68 11.36 -0.02
N ALA A 171 -8.43 11.38 -1.13
CA ALA A 171 -8.66 12.60 -1.90
C ALA A 171 -9.32 13.71 -1.06
N LEU A 172 -10.38 13.39 -0.31
CA LEU A 172 -11.06 14.31 0.60
C LEU A 172 -10.13 14.81 1.71
N GLY A 173 -9.30 13.94 2.29
CA GLY A 173 -8.36 14.31 3.33
C GLY A 173 -7.25 15.25 2.84
N PHE A 174 -6.84 15.12 1.58
CA PHE A 174 -5.98 16.09 0.90
C PHE A 174 -6.73 17.32 0.36
N LYS A 175 -8.05 17.39 0.57
CA LYS A 175 -8.93 18.50 0.12
C LYS A 175 -8.91 18.69 -1.40
N LEU A 176 -8.76 17.61 -2.15
CA LEU A 176 -8.93 17.64 -3.60
C LEU A 176 -10.40 17.85 -3.92
N THR A 177 -10.68 18.74 -4.85
CA THR A 177 -12.02 18.91 -5.44
C THR A 177 -12.39 17.72 -6.30
N ARG A 178 -13.68 17.52 -6.53
CA ARG A 178 -14.20 16.49 -7.44
C ARG A 178 -13.57 16.55 -8.83
N GLU A 179 -13.40 17.76 -9.38
CA GLU A 179 -12.77 17.95 -10.69
C GLU A 179 -11.28 17.54 -10.68
N GLU A 180 -10.55 17.87 -9.61
CA GLU A 180 -9.16 17.45 -9.45
C GLU A 180 -9.04 15.93 -9.35
N VAL A 181 -9.96 15.23 -8.67
CA VAL A 181 -9.98 13.76 -8.63
C VAL A 181 -10.19 13.18 -10.03
N ILE A 182 -11.14 13.70 -10.80
CA ILE A 182 -11.38 13.26 -12.19
C ILE A 182 -10.13 13.48 -13.04
N ASN A 183 -9.52 14.65 -12.97
CA ASN A 183 -8.34 15.00 -13.77
C ASN A 183 -7.11 14.19 -13.35
N LEU A 184 -6.96 13.91 -12.06
CA LEU A 184 -5.93 13.03 -11.52
C LEU A 184 -6.08 11.63 -12.10
N MET A 185 -7.27 11.04 -12.06
CA MET A 185 -7.50 9.67 -12.55
C MET A 185 -7.26 9.55 -14.06
N LYS A 186 -7.57 10.56 -14.86
CA LYS A 186 -7.26 10.59 -16.30
C LYS A 186 -5.76 10.39 -16.58
N THR A 187 -4.88 10.80 -15.67
CA THR A 187 -3.42 10.63 -15.86
C THR A 187 -2.95 9.18 -15.77
N PHE A 188 -3.78 8.28 -15.25
CA PHE A 188 -3.52 6.84 -15.17
C PHE A 188 -4.02 6.07 -16.40
N GLU A 189 -4.76 6.73 -17.31
CA GLU A 189 -5.20 6.11 -18.55
C GLU A 189 -4.01 5.78 -19.45
N SER A 190 -4.07 4.63 -20.10
CA SER A 190 -3.14 4.23 -21.15
C SER A 190 -3.89 3.46 -22.23
N ALA A 191 -3.27 3.27 -23.40
CA ALA A 191 -3.90 2.58 -24.54
C ALA A 191 -4.50 1.20 -24.17
N ASN A 192 -3.89 0.50 -23.21
CA ASN A 192 -4.30 -0.84 -22.80
C ASN A 192 -5.21 -0.88 -21.55
N HIS A 193 -5.36 0.24 -20.84
CA HIS A 193 -6.03 0.25 -19.53
C HIS A 193 -7.08 1.36 -19.36
N LYS A 194 -7.39 2.09 -20.43
CA LYS A 194 -8.33 3.22 -20.40
C LYS A 194 -9.66 2.88 -19.75
N GLU A 195 -10.37 1.88 -20.28
CA GLU A 195 -11.69 1.47 -19.77
C GLU A 195 -11.65 1.09 -18.28
N THR A 196 -10.68 0.26 -17.89
CA THR A 196 -10.53 -0.16 -16.49
C THR A 196 -10.25 1.01 -15.53
N VAL A 197 -9.50 2.02 -15.98
CA VAL A 197 -9.22 3.22 -15.19
C VAL A 197 -10.45 4.11 -15.09
N GLN A 198 -11.25 4.20 -16.15
CA GLN A 198 -12.49 4.98 -16.16
C GLN A 198 -13.56 4.38 -15.24
N GLU A 199 -13.72 3.06 -15.25
CA GLU A 199 -14.61 2.37 -14.31
C GLU A 199 -14.17 2.56 -12.85
N GLU A 200 -12.86 2.50 -12.60
CA GLU A 200 -12.31 2.71 -11.26
C GLU A 200 -12.46 4.16 -10.81
N ALA A 201 -12.23 5.11 -11.71
CA ALA A 201 -12.48 6.53 -11.49
C ALA A 201 -13.95 6.79 -11.16
N GLN A 202 -14.89 6.18 -11.90
CA GLN A 202 -16.31 6.33 -11.62
C GLN A 202 -16.67 5.83 -10.21
N ARG A 203 -16.18 4.65 -9.82
CA ARG A 203 -16.40 4.12 -8.46
C ARG A 203 -15.85 5.05 -7.38
N ILE A 204 -14.66 5.62 -7.59
CA ILE A 204 -14.05 6.58 -6.66
C ILE A 204 -14.91 7.83 -6.55
N ILE A 205 -15.42 8.35 -7.67
CA ILE A 205 -16.27 9.54 -7.70
C ILE A 205 -17.62 9.28 -7.03
N ASP A 206 -18.25 8.14 -7.27
CA ASP A 206 -19.52 7.79 -6.61
C ASP A 206 -19.38 7.77 -5.07
N VAL A 207 -18.25 7.26 -4.57
CA VAL A 207 -17.95 7.29 -3.14
C VAL A 207 -17.61 8.70 -2.67
N TYR A 208 -16.83 9.45 -3.45
CA TYR A 208 -16.48 10.84 -3.14
C TYR A 208 -17.76 11.67 -2.95
N ASP A 209 -18.67 11.64 -3.93
CA ASP A 209 -19.93 12.39 -3.94
C ASP A 209 -20.79 12.00 -2.71
N ARG A 210 -20.87 10.69 -2.41
CA ARG A 210 -21.55 10.18 -1.20
C ARG A 210 -20.98 10.71 0.12
N LEU A 211 -19.66 10.90 0.21
CA LEU A 211 -18.98 11.34 1.42
C LEU A 211 -18.93 12.87 1.56
N SER A 212 -18.82 13.61 0.46
CA SER A 212 -18.81 15.07 0.45
C SER A 212 -20.21 15.70 0.49
N GLY A 213 -21.24 14.94 0.11
CA GLY A 213 -22.60 15.45 -0.05
C GLY A 213 -22.81 16.25 -1.34
N GLU A 214 -22.00 15.98 -2.36
CA GLU A 214 -22.14 16.53 -3.72
C GLU A 214 -23.12 15.71 -4.58
#